data_AF-X1ATM8-F1
#
_entry.id   AF-X1ATM8-F1
#
_cell.length_a   1.000
_cell.length_b   1.000
_cell.length_c   1.000
_cell.angle_alpha   90.00
_cell.angle_beta   90.00
_cell.angle_gamma   90.00
#
_symmetry.space_group_name_H-M   'P 1'
#
loop_
_entity.id
_entity.type
_entity.pdbx_description
1 polymer ?
#
loop_
_entity_poly.entity_id
_entity_poly.type
_entity_poly.pdbx_seq_one_letter_code
_entity_poly.pdbx_strand_id
1 'polypeptide(L)'
;MPAPKDPEKRKLWKENISRAMIGRIFTQEHKDNVSKAKKGKCTGKDSSGFGRKRPDLAEWNRANKGKFVGKKHPLFGRKRPDVAARMKQLIGDKNPAYIDGRSCEPYTPEFNKQLKELIRNRDGYKCQKCGCSEIE
;
A
#
# COMPACT_ATOMS: atom_id res chain seq x y z
N MET A 1 -8.67 23.83 11.54
CA MET A 1 -9.63 23.67 12.64
C MET A 1 -8.97 22.87 13.76
N PRO A 2 -8.83 23.41 14.98
CA PRO A 2 -8.30 22.65 16.10
C PRO A 2 -9.23 21.48 16.47
N ALA A 3 -8.64 20.37 16.94
CA ALA A 3 -9.43 19.21 17.35
C ALA A 3 -10.23 19.51 18.64
N PRO A 4 -11.49 19.05 18.76
CA PRO A 4 -12.25 19.17 19.99
C PRO A 4 -11.56 18.46 21.17
N LYS A 5 -11.62 19.07 22.37
CA LYS A 5 -11.07 18.47 23.61
C LYS A 5 -11.94 17.34 24.17
N ASP A 6 -13.24 17.42 23.93
CA ASP A 6 -14.22 16.42 24.38
C ASP A 6 -14.03 15.08 23.63
N PRO A 7 -14.00 13.92 24.32
CA PRO A 7 -13.74 12.62 23.69
C PRO A 7 -14.74 12.21 22.61
N GLU A 8 -16.03 12.47 22.85
CA GLU A 8 -17.10 12.07 21.91
C GLU A 8 -17.08 12.95 20.67
N LYS A 9 -16.97 14.27 20.85
CA LYS A 9 -16.80 15.22 19.74
C LYS A 9 -15.53 14.93 18.94
N ARG A 10 -14.45 14.48 19.58
CA ARG A 10 -13.21 14.09 18.90
C ARG A 10 -13.39 12.82 18.06
N LYS A 11 -14.17 11.85 18.53
CA LYS A 11 -14.49 10.63 17.76
C LYS A 11 -15.28 10.97 16.50
N LEU A 12 -16.37 11.75 16.65
CA LEU A 12 -17.18 12.21 15.52
C LEU A 12 -16.36 13.05 14.52
N TRP A 13 -15.49 13.92 15.02
CA TRP A 13 -14.59 14.72 14.19
C TRP A 13 -13.65 13.85 13.34
N LYS A 14 -13.08 12.77 13.92
CA LYS A 14 -12.24 11.82 13.18
C LYS A 14 -13.05 11.04 12.12
N GLU A 15 -14.26 10.61 12.46
CA GLU A 15 -15.14 9.91 11.53
C GLU A 15 -15.51 10.80 10.33
N ASN A 16 -15.83 12.07 10.57
CA ASN A 16 -16.15 13.04 9.52
C ASN A 16 -14.95 13.31 8.60
N ILE A 17 -13.74 13.48 9.16
CA ILE A 17 -12.52 13.61 8.36
C ILE A 17 -12.26 12.37 7.52
N SER A 18 -12.40 11.18 8.13
CA SER A 18 -12.20 9.93 7.39
C SER A 18 -13.19 9.79 6.24
N ARG A 19 -14.46 10.10 6.50
CA ARG A 19 -15.53 10.04 5.49
C ARG A 19 -15.29 11.02 4.34
N ALA A 20 -14.81 12.23 4.64
CA ALA A 20 -14.49 13.24 3.64
C ALA A 20 -13.23 12.89 2.80
N MET A 21 -12.34 12.04 3.31
CA MET A 21 -11.13 11.60 2.61
C MET A 21 -11.33 10.32 1.78
N ILE A 22 -12.31 9.48 2.14
CA ILE A 22 -12.63 8.27 1.38
C ILE A 22 -13.09 8.66 -0.03
N GLY A 23 -12.43 8.10 -1.05
CA GLY A 23 -12.78 8.32 -2.46
C GLY A 23 -12.34 9.66 -3.03
N ARG A 24 -11.59 10.49 -2.29
CA ARG A 24 -11.06 11.74 -2.82
C ARG A 24 -9.98 11.45 -3.86
N ILE A 25 -10.27 11.71 -5.12
CA ILE A 25 -9.28 11.68 -6.21
C ILE A 25 -8.47 12.97 -6.12
N PHE A 26 -7.16 12.85 -5.97
CA PHE A 26 -6.26 14.00 -6.00
C PHE A 26 -5.98 14.38 -7.45
N THR A 27 -6.13 15.66 -7.76
CA THR A 27 -5.74 16.19 -9.08
C THR A 27 -4.24 15.99 -9.31
N GLN A 28 -3.84 15.85 -10.56
CA GLN A 28 -2.42 15.75 -10.92
C GLN A 28 -1.61 16.94 -10.38
N GLU A 29 -2.19 18.14 -10.45
CA GLU A 29 -1.59 19.35 -9.90
C GLU A 29 -1.32 19.23 -8.38
N HIS A 30 -2.25 18.65 -7.62
CA HIS A 30 -2.03 18.40 -6.19
C HIS A 30 -0.88 17.42 -5.95
N LYS A 31 -0.83 16.32 -6.71
CA LYS A 31 0.26 15.33 -6.65
C LYS A 31 1.60 16.00 -6.96
N ASP A 32 1.66 16.82 -8.01
CA ASP A 32 2.85 17.55 -8.42
C ASP A 32 3.29 18.57 -7.37
N ASN A 33 2.36 19.29 -6.75
CA ASN A 33 2.66 20.25 -5.69
C ASN A 33 3.20 19.55 -4.44
N VAL A 34 2.63 18.41 -4.03
CA VAL A 34 3.17 17.60 -2.93
C VAL A 34 4.55 17.06 -3.29
N SER A 35 4.75 16.61 -4.54
CA SER A 35 6.04 16.14 -5.04
C SER A 35 7.10 17.24 -5.00
N LYS A 36 6.81 18.42 -5.56
CA LYS A 36 7.67 19.61 -5.53
C LYS A 36 7.99 20.04 -4.10
N ALA A 37 6.99 20.04 -3.20
CA ALA A 37 7.19 20.41 -1.80
C ALA A 37 8.04 19.39 -1.01
N LYS A 38 8.10 18.13 -1.45
CA LYS A 38 8.96 17.08 -0.88
C LYS A 38 10.32 17.01 -1.56
N LYS A 39 10.46 17.44 -2.82
CA LYS A 39 11.72 17.50 -3.56
C LYS A 39 12.71 18.39 -2.80
N GLY A 40 13.84 17.83 -2.38
CA GLY A 40 14.85 18.51 -1.57
C GLY A 40 14.61 18.49 -0.05
N LYS A 41 13.46 18.00 0.43
CA LYS A 41 13.27 17.77 1.88
C LYS A 41 13.86 16.41 2.27
N CYS A 42 15.04 16.47 2.88
CA CYS A 42 15.56 15.46 3.81
C CYS A 42 15.70 14.02 3.27
N THR A 43 15.94 13.83 1.97
CA THR A 43 16.34 12.53 1.42
C THR A 43 17.65 12.69 0.66
N GLY A 44 18.58 11.75 0.83
CA GLY A 44 19.88 11.81 0.16
C GLY A 44 20.91 12.71 0.85
N LYS A 45 21.98 13.04 0.11
CA LYS A 45 23.20 13.70 0.63
C LYS A 45 22.94 15.04 1.31
N ASP A 46 21.88 15.73 0.88
CA ASP A 46 21.53 17.08 1.36
C ASP A 46 20.66 17.06 2.63
N SER A 47 20.28 15.87 3.11
CA SER A 47 19.57 15.77 4.40
C SER A 47 20.54 16.08 5.55
N SER A 48 20.09 16.87 6.53
CA SER A 48 20.91 17.22 7.71
C SER A 48 21.42 16.01 8.49
N GLY A 49 20.73 14.86 8.36
CA GLY A 49 21.11 13.57 8.94
C GLY A 49 21.91 12.66 8.00
N PHE A 50 22.17 13.03 6.75
CA PHE A 50 22.93 12.19 5.83
C PHE A 50 24.36 12.02 6.31
N GLY A 51 24.83 10.77 6.37
CA GLY A 51 26.18 10.45 6.83
C GLY A 51 26.43 10.67 8.33
N ARG A 52 25.50 11.29 9.07
CA ARG A 52 25.59 11.37 10.53
C ARG A 52 25.47 9.96 11.10
N LYS A 53 26.54 9.49 11.74
CA LYS A 53 26.48 8.27 12.53
C LYS A 53 25.50 8.52 13.67
N ARG A 54 24.47 7.68 13.76
CA ARG A 54 23.55 7.61 14.90
C ARG A 54 24.02 6.44 15.78
N PRO A 55 25.01 6.66 16.66
CA PRO A 55 25.57 5.57 17.48
C PRO A 55 24.49 4.92 18.35
N ASP A 56 23.53 5.72 18.84
CA ASP A 56 22.29 5.29 19.51
C ASP A 56 21.53 4.25 18.67
N LEU A 57 21.25 4.57 17.41
CA LEU A 57 20.51 3.69 16.52
C LEU A 57 21.35 2.47 16.08
N ALA A 58 22.65 2.66 15.88
CA ALA A 58 23.56 1.57 15.52
C ALA A 58 23.76 0.58 16.65
N GLU A 59 23.83 1.05 17.90
CA GLU A 59 23.86 0.22 19.10
C GLU A 59 22.51 -0.47 19.31
N TRP A 60 21.40 0.25 19.19
CA TRP A 60 20.06 -0.33 19.26
C TRP A 60 19.86 -1.42 18.19
N ASN A 61 20.27 -1.18 16.95
CA ASN A 61 20.20 -2.16 15.88
C ASN A 61 21.07 -3.39 16.16
N ARG A 62 22.28 -3.21 16.72
CA ARG A 62 23.14 -4.32 17.14
C ARG A 62 22.50 -5.13 18.27
N ALA A 63 22.01 -4.46 19.30
CA ALA A 63 21.35 -5.07 20.45
C ALA A 63 20.04 -5.78 20.09
N ASN A 64 19.37 -5.36 19.02
CA ASN A 64 18.11 -5.93 18.55
C ASN A 64 18.26 -6.78 17.28
N LYS A 65 19.49 -6.98 16.78
CA LYS A 65 19.74 -7.77 15.58
C LYS A 65 19.24 -9.20 15.79
N GLY A 66 18.26 -9.60 14.99
CA GLY A 66 17.67 -10.93 15.08
C GLY A 66 16.57 -11.08 16.13
N LYS A 67 16.34 -10.11 17.05
CA LYS A 67 15.23 -10.21 18.01
C LYS A 67 13.87 -10.14 17.34
N PHE A 68 13.79 -9.51 16.17
CA PHE A 68 12.55 -9.36 15.41
C PHE A 68 12.44 -10.28 14.18
N VAL A 69 13.35 -11.25 14.01
CA VAL A 69 13.30 -12.19 12.87
C VAL A 69 13.67 -13.60 13.30
N GLY A 70 13.19 -14.60 12.55
CA GLY A 70 13.52 -16.01 12.80
C GLY A 70 13.08 -16.52 14.18
N LYS A 71 13.76 -17.56 14.68
CA LYS A 71 13.40 -18.29 15.91
C LYS A 71 13.36 -17.43 17.19
N LYS A 72 14.05 -16.29 17.19
CA LYS A 72 14.13 -15.38 18.33
C LYS A 72 12.97 -14.38 18.39
N HIS A 73 12.17 -14.26 17.33
CA HIS A 73 10.99 -13.40 17.33
C HIS A 73 9.94 -13.94 18.34
N PRO A 74 9.34 -13.11 19.20
CA PRO A 74 8.37 -13.56 20.22
C PRO A 74 7.16 -14.32 19.64
N LEU A 75 6.80 -14.02 18.40
CA LEU A 75 5.72 -14.70 17.66
C LEU A 75 6.20 -15.83 16.74
N PHE A 76 7.50 -16.15 16.71
CA PHE A 76 7.98 -17.25 15.87
C PHE A 76 7.33 -18.58 16.30
N GLY A 77 6.80 -19.32 15.33
CA GLY A 77 6.12 -20.59 15.58
C GLY A 77 4.74 -20.48 16.25
N ARG A 78 4.34 -19.29 16.73
CA ARG A 78 2.98 -19.09 17.27
C ARG A 78 1.98 -19.13 16.12
N LYS A 79 1.04 -20.08 16.18
CA LYS A 79 -0.09 -20.11 15.24
C LYS A 79 -1.03 -18.96 15.57
N ARG A 80 -1.37 -18.18 14.55
CA ARG A 80 -2.37 -17.12 14.61
C ARG A 80 -3.63 -17.58 13.90
N PRO A 81 -4.56 -18.26 14.60
CA PRO A 81 -5.73 -18.87 13.96
C PRO A 81 -6.65 -17.81 13.34
N ASP A 82 -6.69 -16.59 13.90
CA ASP A 82 -7.36 -15.42 13.34
C ASP A 82 -6.84 -15.07 11.93
N VAL A 83 -5.53 -14.99 11.78
CA VAL A 83 -4.88 -14.69 10.50
C VAL A 83 -5.04 -15.86 9.53
N ALA A 84 -4.89 -17.09 10.02
CA ALA A 84 -5.05 -18.29 9.20
C ALA A 84 -6.48 -18.44 8.68
N ALA A 85 -7.49 -18.20 9.52
CA ALA A 85 -8.90 -18.22 9.14
C ALA A 85 -9.20 -17.14 8.08
N ARG A 86 -8.67 -15.92 8.28
CA ARG A 86 -8.80 -14.84 7.29
C ARG A 86 -8.14 -15.21 5.96
N MET A 87 -6.94 -15.79 5.98
CA MET A 87 -6.26 -16.22 4.76
C MET A 87 -6.98 -17.39 4.07
N LYS A 88 -7.62 -18.28 4.83
CA LYS A 88 -8.43 -19.38 4.27
C LYS A 88 -9.65 -18.88 3.48
N GLN A 89 -10.16 -17.68 3.79
CA GLN A 89 -11.24 -17.05 3.01
C GLN A 89 -10.72 -16.48 1.68
N LEU A 90 -9.42 -16.26 1.54
CA LEU A 90 -8.81 -15.68 0.34
C LEU A 90 -8.24 -16.74 -0.63
N ILE A 91 -8.51 -18.02 -0.39
CA ILE A 91 -7.99 -19.13 -1.20
C ILE A 91 -9.17 -19.92 -1.77
N GLY A 92 -9.06 -20.31 -3.05
CA GLY A 92 -10.07 -21.11 -3.75
C GLY A 92 -11.38 -20.36 -3.97
N ASP A 93 -12.48 -21.10 -3.98
CA ASP A 93 -13.83 -20.62 -4.32
C ASP A 93 -14.36 -19.50 -3.42
N LYS A 94 -13.80 -19.35 -2.23
CA LYS A 94 -14.19 -18.29 -1.27
C LYS A 94 -13.52 -16.95 -1.57
N ASN A 95 -12.46 -16.94 -2.38
CA ASN A 95 -11.83 -15.70 -2.78
C ASN A 95 -12.78 -14.91 -3.69
N PRO A 96 -13.12 -13.65 -3.40
CA PRO A 96 -13.97 -12.83 -4.26
C PRO A 96 -13.46 -12.67 -5.70
N ALA A 97 -12.16 -12.88 -5.92
CA ALA A 97 -11.54 -12.85 -7.25
C ALA A 97 -11.52 -14.21 -7.96
N TYR A 98 -12.01 -15.29 -7.33
CA TYR A 98 -12.09 -16.60 -7.95
C TYR A 98 -13.22 -16.64 -8.98
N ILE A 99 -12.90 -17.08 -10.19
CA ILE A 99 -13.85 -17.21 -11.30
C ILE A 99 -13.92 -18.68 -11.68
N ASP A 100 -14.82 -19.42 -11.03
CA ASP A 100 -15.21 -20.81 -11.37
C ASP A 100 -14.03 -21.75 -11.75
N GLY A 101 -12.86 -21.60 -11.11
CA GLY A 101 -11.66 -22.40 -11.38
C GLY A 101 -10.84 -21.96 -12.58
N ARG A 102 -11.39 -21.10 -13.46
CA ARG A 102 -10.72 -20.57 -14.66
C ARG A 102 -9.61 -19.58 -14.37
N SER A 103 -9.54 -19.04 -13.15
CA SER A 103 -8.46 -18.13 -12.74
C SER A 103 -7.07 -18.79 -12.71
N CYS A 104 -7.01 -20.12 -12.71
CA CYS A 104 -5.77 -20.90 -12.74
C CYS A 104 -5.40 -21.39 -14.15
N GLU A 105 -6.24 -21.17 -15.16
CA GLU A 105 -5.89 -21.54 -16.52
C GLU A 105 -4.77 -20.60 -17.01
N PRO A 106 -3.66 -21.16 -17.53
CA PRO A 106 -2.66 -20.32 -18.18
C PRO A 106 -3.37 -19.59 -19.33
N TYR A 107 -3.16 -18.27 -19.41
CA TYR A 107 -3.64 -17.53 -20.56
C TYR A 107 -3.17 -18.21 -21.84
N THR A 108 -3.98 -18.15 -22.90
CA THR A 108 -3.58 -18.71 -24.19
C THR A 108 -2.24 -18.10 -24.62
N PRO A 109 -1.37 -18.85 -25.33
CA PRO A 109 -0.08 -18.33 -25.78
C PRO A 109 -0.18 -17.03 -26.60
N GLU A 110 -1.33 -16.81 -27.22
CA GLU A 110 -1.68 -15.60 -27.97
C GLU A 110 -1.82 -14.36 -27.07
N PHE A 111 -2.12 -14.53 -25.78
CA PHE A 111 -2.23 -13.46 -24.80
C PHE A 111 -0.86 -12.97 -24.29
N ASN A 112 0.01 -12.68 -25.25
CA ASN A 112 1.38 -12.22 -25.05
C ASN A 112 1.44 -10.71 -24.74
N LYS A 113 2.66 -10.20 -24.53
CA LYS A 113 2.90 -8.78 -24.22
C LYS A 113 2.44 -7.85 -25.36
N GLN A 114 2.54 -8.29 -26.61
CA GLN A 114 2.14 -7.49 -27.78
C GLN A 114 0.62 -7.32 -27.82
N LEU A 115 -0.15 -8.40 -27.65
CA LEU A 115 -1.61 -8.33 -27.62
C LEU A 115 -2.10 -7.45 -26.45
N LYS A 116 -1.48 -7.56 -25.27
CA LYS A 116 -1.78 -6.68 -24.13
C LYS A 116 -1.55 -5.20 -24.49
N GLU A 117 -0.49 -4.88 -25.21
CA GLU A 117 -0.20 -3.49 -25.62
C GLU A 117 -1.16 -2.98 -26.68
N LEU A 118 -1.58 -3.83 -27.63
CA LEU A 118 -2.62 -3.50 -28.61
C LEU A 118 -3.96 -3.18 -27.93
N ILE A 119 -4.35 -3.99 -26.94
CA ILE A 119 -5.57 -3.76 -26.15
C ILE A 119 -5.47 -2.44 -25.39
N ARG A 120 -4.32 -2.16 -24.74
CA ARG A 120 -4.09 -0.88 -24.06
C ARG A 120 -4.18 0.32 -25.00
N ASN A 121 -3.52 0.24 -26.16
CA ASN A 121 -3.53 1.31 -27.17
C ASN A 121 -4.94 1.56 -27.70
N ARG A 122 -5.69 0.49 -28.01
CA ARG A 122 -7.10 0.56 -28.43
C ARG A 122 -7.96 1.25 -27.38
N ASP A 123 -7.77 0.88 -26.12
CA ASP A 123 -8.57 1.40 -25.01
C ASP A 123 -8.01 2.73 -24.44
N GLY A 124 -6.98 3.30 -25.08
CA GLY A 124 -6.36 4.56 -24.67
C GLY A 124 -5.78 4.53 -23.26
N TYR A 125 -5.30 3.37 -22.80
CA TYR A 125 -4.85 3.10 -21.44
C TYR A 125 -5.90 3.41 -20.35
N LYS A 126 -7.20 3.32 -20.69
CA LYS A 126 -8.32 3.56 -19.78
C LYS A 126 -9.17 2.31 -19.61
N CYS A 127 -9.62 2.07 -18.37
CA CYS A 127 -10.56 1.00 -18.08
C CYS A 127 -11.92 1.26 -18.74
N GLN A 128 -12.40 0.33 -19.57
CA GLN A 128 -13.69 0.47 -20.26
C GLN A 128 -14.91 0.46 -19.31
N LYS A 129 -14.77 -0.05 -18.09
CA LYS A 129 -15.86 -0.08 -17.10
C LYS A 129 -15.95 1.17 -16.24
N CYS A 130 -14.81 1.67 -15.76
CA CYS A 130 -14.78 2.79 -14.79
C CYS A 130 -14.09 4.06 -15.32
N GLY A 131 -13.41 4.01 -16.47
CA GLY A 131 -12.74 5.16 -17.09
C GLY A 131 -11.38 5.55 -16.49
N CYS A 132 -10.95 4.91 -15.39
CA CYS A 132 -9.65 5.20 -14.75
C CYS A 132 -8.47 4.85 -15.68
N SER A 133 -7.45 5.70 -15.73
CA SER A 133 -6.21 5.45 -16.50
C SER A 133 -5.22 4.56 -15.74
N GLU A 134 -4.47 3.71 -16.45
CA GLU A 134 -3.39 2.87 -15.86
C GLU A 134 -2.21 3.73 -15.36
N ILE A 135 -2.00 4.89 -16.00
CA ILE A 135 -0.99 5.86 -15.63
C ILE A 135 -1.65 6.89 -14.71
N GLU A 136 -1.35 6.81 -13.40
CA GLU A 136 -1.71 7.80 -12.39
C GLU A 136 -0.60 7.99 -11.35
#